data_AF-A0A6N6KGB1-F1
#
_entry.id   AF-A0A6N6KGB1-F1
#
_cell.length_a   1.000
_cell.length_b   1.000
_cell.length_c   1.000
_cell.angle_alpha   90.00
_cell.angle_beta   90.00
_cell.angle_gamma   90.00
#
_symmetry.space_group_name_H-M   'P 1'
#
loop_
_entity.id
_entity.type
_entity.pdbx_description
1 polymer ?
#
loop_
_entity_poly.entity_id
_entity_poly.type
_entity_poly.pdbx_seq_one_letter_code
_entity_poly.pdbx_strand_id
1 'polypeptide(L)'
;MRSKLKKFTEFANSLLPHETAFLLDTQQFVDDKKLKILHRVDHNCRNIDQFTPYDETIDKRKYSNLKKWITQRLEAIDVDAFFEWIMEMERKILTDSIQINEEKQLLKTIRNYEHPIAYFTKFYELVRSYDNFLLIRLRYQDHIITENFLNQYKERYQHALEVNEKMHQATQDIVRQYSGNEAESKQWEAWLNEIFLDETMDPLNRYMALIRLSFIAFNYNKFDLLMEKFDDVDKKFARGFFYSKRILLNYYNNRLLLHSRFNQYDEAIYYGYLSVREKNHDYIFYINNLCAVLLRQDRDEEALKLMRSAAPEMKTSKNFHNKVGFVSFYIKALNSNGLHKNAENYAESFFKAYEKEVLRFRWHLFFTVYLETMLHQEHYMKLLQIARKYKLLEKDKLYHVRANYSPVIPWLISVANYRSELITKKELITSIKSSLNTLTEAQKNSLTLKHLKEDFKQFFPGISEV
;
A
#
# COMPACT_ATOMS: atom_id res chain seq x y z
N MET A 1 -31.35 -0.97 22.41
CA MET A 1 -30.77 -2.19 23.01
C MET A 1 -29.28 -2.27 22.64
N ARG A 2 -28.36 -2.46 23.59
CA ARG A 2 -26.94 -2.71 23.25
C ARG A 2 -26.85 -4.11 22.63
N SER A 3 -26.30 -4.25 21.42
CA SER A 3 -26.07 -5.59 20.85
C SER A 3 -25.13 -6.38 21.76
N LYS A 4 -25.49 -7.62 22.07
CA LYS A 4 -24.59 -8.52 22.81
C LYS A 4 -23.32 -8.73 21.96
N LEU A 5 -22.19 -8.92 22.64
CA LEU A 5 -20.88 -9.17 22.02
C LEU A 5 -20.31 -8.06 21.10
N LYS A 6 -20.92 -6.87 21.01
CA LYS A 6 -20.45 -5.74 20.17
C LYS A 6 -18.93 -5.51 20.20
N LYS A 7 -18.34 -5.40 21.40
CA LYS A 7 -16.90 -5.18 21.59
C LYS A 7 -16.02 -6.32 21.07
N PHE A 8 -16.53 -7.55 21.09
CA PHE A 8 -15.82 -8.70 20.54
C PHE A 8 -15.95 -8.70 19.01
N THR A 9 -17.13 -8.43 18.48
CA THR A 9 -17.36 -8.29 17.03
C THR A 9 -16.49 -7.20 16.42
N GLU A 10 -16.44 -6.01 17.03
CA GLU A 10 -15.56 -4.91 16.58
C GLU A 10 -14.09 -5.30 16.62
N PHE A 11 -13.66 -6.02 17.67
CA PHE A 11 -12.30 -6.54 17.76
C PHE A 11 -12.01 -7.57 16.67
N ALA A 12 -12.87 -8.57 16.49
CA ALA A 12 -12.68 -9.62 15.50
C ALA A 12 -12.67 -9.07 14.07
N ASN A 13 -13.51 -8.06 13.77
CA ASN A 13 -13.53 -7.40 12.47
C ASN A 13 -12.24 -6.61 12.15
N SER A 14 -11.43 -6.29 13.18
CA SER A 14 -10.11 -5.66 13.00
C SER A 14 -8.97 -6.65 12.73
N LEU A 15 -9.23 -7.95 12.88
CA LEU A 15 -8.25 -9.00 12.59
C LEU A 15 -8.16 -9.27 11.10
N LEU A 16 -7.03 -9.82 10.64
CA LEU A 16 -6.72 -10.12 9.24
C LEU A 16 -6.68 -11.64 9.01
N PRO A 17 -6.98 -12.14 7.79
CA PRO A 17 -6.98 -13.58 7.48
C PRO A 17 -5.69 -14.32 7.85
N HIS A 18 -4.53 -13.70 7.64
CA HIS A 18 -3.24 -14.30 7.98
C HIS A 18 -3.04 -14.39 9.49
N GLU A 19 -3.55 -13.43 10.27
CA GLU A 19 -3.52 -13.48 11.73
C GLU A 19 -4.37 -14.65 12.23
N THR A 20 -5.58 -14.83 11.68
CA THR A 20 -6.47 -15.93 12.08
C THR A 20 -5.97 -17.29 11.63
N ALA A 21 -5.29 -17.38 10.47
CA ALA A 21 -4.59 -18.57 10.02
C ALA A 21 -3.50 -19.00 11.03
N PHE A 22 -2.62 -18.06 11.41
CA PHE A 22 -1.58 -18.31 12.41
C PHE A 22 -2.17 -18.74 13.76
N LEU A 23 -3.25 -18.10 14.20
CA LEU A 23 -3.90 -18.43 15.47
C LEU A 23 -4.54 -19.83 15.45
N LEU A 24 -5.10 -20.25 14.31
CA LEU A 24 -5.65 -21.60 14.14
C LEU A 24 -4.55 -22.67 14.09
N ASP A 25 -3.39 -22.35 13.52
CA ASP A 25 -2.25 -23.26 13.43
C ASP A 25 -1.55 -23.46 14.80
N THR A 26 -1.51 -22.41 15.62
CA THR A 26 -0.77 -22.42 16.90
C THR A 26 -1.64 -22.69 18.14
N GLN A 27 -2.96 -22.73 18.01
CA GLN A 27 -3.84 -22.99 19.14
C GLN A 27 -3.70 -24.43 19.66
N GLN A 28 -3.88 -24.59 20.97
CA GLN A 28 -3.92 -25.89 21.67
C GLN A 28 -5.12 -25.93 22.61
N PHE A 29 -6.29 -25.49 22.13
CA PHE A 29 -7.49 -25.40 22.95
C PHE A 29 -8.11 -26.77 23.22
N VAL A 30 -8.25 -27.11 24.49
CA VAL A 30 -9.07 -28.24 24.94
C VAL A 30 -10.57 -27.87 24.97
N ASP A 31 -10.89 -26.57 24.99
CA ASP A 31 -12.27 -26.07 25.03
C ASP A 31 -12.85 -25.90 23.63
N ASP A 32 -13.66 -26.86 23.18
CA ASP A 32 -14.35 -26.85 21.89
C ASP A 32 -15.13 -25.55 21.62
N LYS A 33 -15.68 -24.91 22.65
CA LYS A 33 -16.42 -23.65 22.45
C LYS A 33 -15.48 -22.52 22.04
N LYS A 34 -14.26 -22.46 22.58
CA LYS A 34 -13.26 -21.45 22.17
C LYS A 34 -12.77 -21.71 20.75
N LEU A 35 -12.55 -22.97 20.40
CA LEU A 35 -12.15 -23.36 19.05
C LEU A 35 -13.25 -23.02 18.03
N LYS A 36 -14.51 -23.30 18.33
CA LYS A 36 -15.67 -22.88 17.51
C LYS A 36 -15.74 -21.37 17.32
N ILE A 37 -15.49 -20.59 18.37
CA ILE A 37 -15.45 -19.12 18.24
C ILE A 37 -14.28 -18.72 17.33
N LEU A 38 -13.08 -19.30 17.49
CA LEU A 38 -11.92 -18.95 16.67
C LEU A 38 -12.13 -19.30 15.19
N HIS A 39 -12.72 -20.46 14.87
CA HIS A 39 -13.13 -20.78 13.49
C HIS A 39 -14.16 -19.79 12.94
N ARG A 40 -15.11 -19.33 13.77
CA ARG A 40 -16.06 -18.29 13.36
C ARG A 40 -15.35 -16.96 13.07
N VAL A 41 -14.34 -16.59 13.88
CA VAL A 41 -13.51 -15.42 13.64
C VAL A 41 -12.77 -15.55 12.30
N ASP A 42 -12.07 -16.65 12.06
CA ASP A 42 -11.36 -16.90 10.79
C ASP A 42 -12.29 -16.86 9.58
N HIS A 43 -13.44 -17.53 9.67
CA HIS A 43 -14.46 -17.50 8.62
C HIS A 43 -14.89 -16.07 8.30
N ASN A 44 -15.23 -15.26 9.31
CA ASN A 44 -15.64 -13.87 9.11
C ASN A 44 -14.49 -12.99 8.59
N CYS A 45 -13.23 -13.28 8.94
CA CYS A 45 -12.08 -12.55 8.43
C CYS A 45 -11.83 -12.82 6.93
N ARG A 46 -12.05 -14.05 6.48
CA ARG A 46 -11.90 -14.50 5.07
C ARG A 46 -13.10 -14.15 4.19
N ASN A 47 -14.30 -14.13 4.74
CA ASN A 47 -15.53 -13.87 3.99
C ASN A 47 -16.04 -12.46 4.27
N ILE A 48 -15.36 -11.47 3.69
CA ILE A 48 -15.56 -10.05 4.01
C ILE A 48 -16.97 -9.54 3.72
N ASP A 49 -17.64 -10.13 2.73
CA ASP A 49 -18.99 -9.76 2.31
C ASP A 49 -20.09 -10.55 3.03
N GLN A 50 -19.72 -11.60 3.78
CA GLN A 50 -20.66 -12.52 4.43
C GLN A 50 -20.36 -12.68 5.92
N PHE A 51 -20.81 -11.69 6.71
CA PHE A 51 -20.68 -11.76 8.15
C PHE A 51 -21.62 -12.82 8.75
N THR A 52 -21.06 -13.81 9.45
CA THR A 52 -21.85 -14.73 10.26
C THR A 52 -21.84 -14.32 11.74
N PRO A 53 -23.01 -14.13 12.38
CA PRO A 53 -23.10 -13.77 13.80
C PRO A 53 -22.42 -14.77 14.75
N TYR A 54 -21.91 -14.24 15.87
CA TYR A 54 -21.37 -15.04 16.96
C TYR A 54 -22.49 -15.62 17.84
N ASP A 55 -22.27 -16.82 18.39
CA ASP A 55 -23.23 -17.51 19.24
C ASP A 55 -23.40 -16.80 20.60
N GLU A 56 -24.55 -16.14 20.78
CA GLU A 56 -24.88 -15.42 22.00
C GLU A 56 -25.19 -16.31 23.21
N THR A 57 -25.34 -17.63 23.01
CA THR A 57 -25.57 -18.61 24.09
C THR A 57 -24.26 -19.01 24.79
N ILE A 58 -23.10 -18.76 24.18
CA ILE A 58 -21.80 -19.02 24.80
C ILE A 58 -21.49 -17.94 25.85
N ASP A 59 -20.99 -18.37 27.01
CA ASP A 59 -20.56 -17.47 28.09
C ASP A 59 -19.60 -16.38 27.56
N LYS A 60 -19.98 -15.12 27.80
CA LYS A 60 -19.21 -13.91 27.46
C LYS A 60 -17.76 -13.95 27.96
N ARG A 61 -17.48 -14.63 29.08
CA ARG A 61 -16.12 -14.82 29.60
C ARG A 61 -15.23 -15.54 28.61
N LYS A 62 -15.76 -16.49 27.82
CA LYS A 62 -15.00 -17.20 26.77
C LYS A 62 -14.56 -16.25 25.67
N TYR A 63 -15.44 -15.36 25.20
CA TYR A 63 -15.10 -14.33 24.22
C TYR A 63 -14.03 -13.36 24.75
N SER A 64 -14.14 -12.92 26.00
CA SER A 64 -13.15 -12.04 26.62
C SER A 64 -11.78 -12.71 26.77
N ASN A 65 -11.77 -13.97 27.20
CA ASN A 65 -10.54 -14.75 27.36
C ASN A 65 -9.89 -15.04 26.01
N LEU A 66 -10.69 -15.38 24.99
CA LEU A 66 -10.18 -15.60 23.64
C LEU A 66 -9.62 -14.31 23.06
N LYS A 67 -10.30 -13.18 23.22
CA LYS A 67 -9.76 -11.86 22.81
C LYS A 67 -8.39 -11.60 23.42
N LYS A 68 -8.25 -11.78 24.75
CA LYS A 68 -6.96 -11.60 25.43
C LYS A 68 -5.88 -12.54 24.88
N TRP A 69 -6.22 -13.80 24.69
CA TRP A 69 -5.30 -14.79 24.13
C TRP A 69 -4.84 -14.42 22.71
N ILE A 70 -5.77 -13.99 21.84
CA ILE A 70 -5.45 -13.54 20.48
C ILE A 70 -4.48 -12.37 20.53
N THR A 71 -4.79 -11.32 21.31
CA THR A 71 -3.91 -10.15 21.42
C THR A 71 -2.50 -10.54 21.87
N GLN A 72 -2.38 -11.35 22.91
CA GLN A 72 -1.09 -11.79 23.42
C GLN A 72 -0.30 -12.65 22.42
N ARG A 73 -0.98 -13.50 21.65
CA ARG A 73 -0.33 -14.35 20.64
C ARG A 73 0.18 -13.56 19.45
N LEU A 74 -0.59 -12.59 18.97
CA LEU A 74 -0.16 -11.74 17.87
C LEU A 74 0.95 -10.78 18.31
N GLU A 75 0.84 -10.19 19.49
CA GLU A 75 1.88 -9.31 20.05
C GLU A 75 3.22 -10.04 20.24
N ALA A 76 3.20 -11.34 20.60
CA ALA A 76 4.41 -12.13 20.79
C ALA A 76 5.20 -12.41 19.50
N ILE A 77 4.56 -12.32 18.32
CA ILE A 77 5.21 -12.48 17.01
C ILE A 77 5.32 -11.16 16.25
N ASP A 78 4.82 -10.06 16.81
CA ASP A 78 4.80 -8.76 16.16
C ASP A 78 6.21 -8.15 16.15
N VAL A 79 6.78 -8.01 14.96
CA VAL A 79 8.13 -7.48 14.79
C VAL A 79 8.21 -6.01 15.15
N ASP A 80 7.14 -5.23 14.97
CA ASP A 80 7.11 -3.82 15.37
C ASP A 80 7.09 -3.74 16.92
N ALA A 81 6.38 -4.64 17.61
CA ALA A 81 6.40 -4.71 19.07
C ALA A 81 7.78 -5.12 19.62
N PHE A 82 8.45 -6.07 18.96
CA PHE A 82 9.80 -6.46 19.31
C PHE A 82 10.82 -5.33 19.06
N PHE A 83 10.65 -4.57 17.98
CA PHE A 83 11.48 -3.39 17.70
C PHE A 83 11.33 -2.31 18.79
N GLU A 84 10.11 -2.00 19.21
CA GLU A 84 9.89 -1.04 20.31
C GLU A 84 10.55 -1.51 21.62
N TRP A 85 10.49 -2.81 21.90
CA TRP A 85 11.21 -3.38 23.05
C TRP A 85 12.74 -3.20 22.93
N ILE A 86 13.33 -3.43 21.75
CA ILE A 86 14.77 -3.18 21.52
C ILE A 86 15.13 -1.73 21.83
N MET A 87 14.37 -0.78 21.26
CA MET A 87 14.64 0.65 21.41
C MET A 87 14.51 1.11 22.86
N GLU A 88 13.50 0.61 23.58
CA GLU A 88 13.31 0.92 24.99
C GLU A 88 14.43 0.38 25.88
N MET A 89 14.88 -0.85 25.62
CA MET A 89 16.00 -1.46 26.33
C MET A 89 17.31 -0.71 26.08
N GLU A 90 17.59 -0.35 24.82
CA GLU A 90 18.79 0.41 24.47
C GLU A 90 18.80 1.77 25.17
N ARG A 91 17.68 2.50 25.13
CA ARG A 91 17.52 3.77 25.84
C ARG A 91 17.83 3.62 27.33
N LYS A 92 17.28 2.58 27.97
CA LYS A 92 17.50 2.31 29.40
C LYS A 92 18.95 1.97 29.72
N ILE A 93 19.64 1.22 28.87
CA ILE A 93 21.06 0.90 29.03
C ILE A 93 21.90 2.18 28.90
N LEU A 94 21.68 2.97 27.85
CA LEU A 94 22.45 4.20 27.59
C LEU A 94 22.25 5.28 28.65
N THR A 95 21.13 5.24 29.37
CA THR A 95 20.80 6.18 30.46
C THR A 95 21.00 5.59 31.85
N ASP A 96 21.58 4.40 31.96
CA ASP A 96 21.78 3.67 33.21
C ASP A 96 20.49 3.50 34.05
N SER A 97 19.34 3.38 33.40
CA SER A 97 18.01 3.23 34.03
C SER A 97 17.43 1.81 33.93
N ILE A 98 18.17 0.87 33.34
CA ILE A 98 17.76 -0.53 33.21
C ILE A 98 17.62 -1.23 34.57
N GLN A 99 16.54 -2.01 34.74
CA GLN A 99 16.23 -2.74 35.96
C GLN A 99 16.69 -4.21 35.90
N ILE A 100 16.90 -4.83 37.06
CA ILE A 100 17.41 -6.22 37.18
C ILE A 100 16.54 -7.24 36.43
N ASN A 101 15.22 -7.11 36.48
CA ASN A 101 14.29 -7.98 35.75
C ASN A 101 14.41 -7.80 34.23
N GLU A 102 14.68 -6.59 33.76
CA GLU A 102 14.85 -6.27 32.35
C GLU A 102 16.20 -6.80 31.83
N GLU A 103 17.26 -6.70 32.63
CA GLU A 103 18.56 -7.33 32.34
C GLU A 103 18.43 -8.85 32.20
N LYS A 104 17.72 -9.50 33.15
CA LYS A 104 17.44 -10.94 33.07
C LYS A 104 16.66 -11.31 31.80
N GLN A 105 15.71 -10.47 31.40
CA GLN A 105 14.96 -10.67 30.16
C GLN A 105 15.89 -10.55 28.95
N LEU A 106 16.72 -9.51 28.87
CA LEU A 106 17.67 -9.30 27.78
C LEU A 106 18.65 -10.47 27.64
N LEU A 107 19.29 -10.88 28.73
CA LEU A 107 20.22 -12.02 28.74
C LEU A 107 19.53 -13.31 28.31
N LYS A 108 18.28 -13.53 28.73
CA LYS A 108 17.48 -14.68 28.28
C LYS A 108 17.23 -14.61 26.77
N THR A 109 16.90 -13.44 26.23
CA THR A 109 16.69 -13.23 24.79
C THR A 109 17.98 -13.48 24.01
N ILE A 110 19.14 -13.03 24.50
CA ILE A 110 20.45 -13.27 23.86
C ILE A 110 20.78 -14.76 23.84
N ARG A 111 20.58 -15.48 24.95
CA ARG A 111 20.86 -16.92 25.04
C ARG A 111 19.96 -17.76 24.14
N ASN A 112 18.70 -17.36 23.99
CA ASN A 112 17.71 -18.07 23.19
C ASN A 112 17.58 -17.50 21.77
N TYR A 113 18.59 -16.76 21.31
CA TYR A 113 18.52 -16.10 20.02
C TYR A 113 18.58 -17.12 18.87
N GLU A 114 17.58 -17.05 17.99
CA GLU A 114 17.51 -17.82 16.75
C GLU A 114 17.67 -16.88 15.56
N HIS A 115 18.70 -17.13 14.74
CA HIS A 115 19.01 -16.30 13.60
C HIS A 115 18.31 -16.79 12.32
N PRO A 116 17.85 -15.90 11.41
CA PRO A 116 17.78 -14.45 11.56
C PRO A 116 16.44 -13.95 12.10
N ILE A 117 16.48 -12.97 13.01
CA ILE A 117 15.30 -12.20 13.40
C ILE A 117 15.11 -10.97 12.50
N ALA A 118 13.86 -10.51 12.44
CA ALA A 118 13.38 -9.28 11.81
C ALA A 118 14.35 -8.08 11.85
N TYR A 119 14.70 -7.65 13.06
CA TYR A 119 15.48 -6.44 13.33
C TYR A 119 16.88 -6.79 13.82
N PHE A 120 17.54 -7.75 13.15
CA PHE A 120 18.83 -8.28 13.56
C PHE A 120 19.89 -7.20 13.81
N THR A 121 20.08 -6.25 12.89
CA THR A 121 21.06 -5.17 13.03
C THR A 121 20.85 -4.36 14.31
N LYS A 122 19.60 -4.03 14.63
CA LYS A 122 19.25 -3.24 15.83
C LYS A 122 19.40 -4.05 17.11
N PHE A 123 19.06 -5.34 17.08
CA PHE A 123 19.31 -6.22 18.20
C PHE A 123 20.81 -6.39 18.47
N TYR A 124 21.63 -6.54 17.43
CA TYR A 124 23.09 -6.60 17.55
C TYR A 124 23.66 -5.31 18.17
N GLU A 125 23.18 -4.14 17.73
CA GLU A 125 23.56 -2.84 18.31
C GLU A 125 23.18 -2.74 19.80
N LEU A 126 21.98 -3.18 20.18
CA LEU A 126 21.55 -3.27 21.58
C LEU A 126 22.49 -4.15 22.41
N VAL A 127 22.84 -5.35 21.92
CA VAL A 127 23.75 -6.25 22.63
C VAL A 127 25.12 -5.60 22.80
N ARG A 128 25.62 -4.89 21.79
CA ARG A 128 26.89 -4.14 21.87
C ARG A 128 26.82 -3.00 22.89
N SER A 129 25.71 -2.26 22.93
CA SER A 129 25.49 -1.22 23.95
C SER A 129 25.45 -1.83 25.35
N TYR A 130 24.83 -3.00 25.52
CA TYR A 130 24.79 -3.72 26.80
C TYR A 130 26.16 -4.27 27.21
N ASP A 131 26.93 -4.82 26.27
CA ASP A 131 28.29 -5.31 26.48
C ASP A 131 29.20 -4.23 27.07
N ASN A 132 29.17 -3.02 26.49
CA ASN A 132 29.87 -1.84 27.03
C ASN A 132 29.41 -1.48 28.45
N PHE A 133 28.09 -1.52 28.70
CA PHE A 133 27.52 -1.26 30.02
C PHE A 133 28.02 -2.26 31.07
N LEU A 134 28.15 -3.54 30.71
CA LEU A 134 28.66 -4.61 31.58
C LEU A 134 30.15 -4.46 31.85
N LEU A 135 30.94 -4.11 30.83
CA LEU A 135 32.40 -3.96 30.92
C LEU A 135 32.80 -2.86 31.92
N ILE A 136 32.17 -1.68 31.82
CA ILE A 136 32.41 -0.56 32.74
C ILE A 136 32.13 -0.95 34.20
N ARG A 137 31.20 -1.88 34.41
CA ARG A 137 30.72 -2.34 35.72
C ARG A 137 31.35 -3.66 36.17
N LEU A 138 32.34 -4.17 35.45
CA LEU A 138 33.09 -5.40 35.77
C LEU A 138 32.18 -6.63 35.93
N ARG A 139 31.08 -6.71 35.16
CA ARG A 139 30.12 -7.84 35.21
C ARG A 139 30.54 -8.98 34.30
N TYR A 140 31.64 -9.65 34.65
CA TYR A 140 32.33 -10.61 33.77
C TYR A 140 31.46 -11.78 33.27
N GLN A 141 30.61 -12.36 34.12
CA GLN A 141 29.80 -13.53 33.72
C GLN A 141 28.79 -13.18 32.63
N ASP A 142 28.13 -12.03 32.76
CA ASP A 142 27.16 -11.56 31.78
C ASP A 142 27.87 -11.07 30.50
N HIS A 143 29.06 -10.47 30.64
CA HIS A 143 29.88 -10.02 29.53
C HIS A 143 30.28 -11.17 28.59
N ILE A 144 30.62 -12.35 29.12
CA ILE A 144 30.95 -13.52 28.29
C ILE A 144 29.78 -13.89 27.37
N ILE A 145 28.54 -13.72 27.84
CA ILE A 145 27.34 -14.04 27.05
C ILE A 145 27.18 -13.07 25.89
N THR A 146 27.34 -11.77 26.16
CA THR A 146 27.24 -10.71 25.14
C THR A 146 28.39 -10.78 24.15
N GLU A 147 29.62 -10.97 24.61
CA GLU A 147 30.82 -11.09 23.78
C GLU A 147 30.74 -12.30 22.82
N ASN A 148 30.31 -13.46 23.32
CA ASN A 148 30.12 -14.65 22.47
C ASN A 148 29.10 -14.40 21.36
N PHE A 149 27.97 -13.76 21.70
CA PHE A 149 26.96 -13.37 20.72
C PHE A 149 27.54 -12.42 19.66
N LEU A 150 28.23 -11.36 20.09
CA LEU A 150 28.79 -10.35 19.19
C LEU A 150 29.82 -10.97 18.25
N ASN A 151 30.73 -11.80 18.77
CA ASN A 151 31.74 -12.47 17.96
C ASN A 151 31.12 -13.45 16.96
N GLN A 152 30.12 -14.24 17.39
CA GLN A 152 29.43 -15.19 16.53
C GLN A 152 28.71 -14.52 15.33
N TYR A 153 28.13 -13.34 15.54
CA TYR A 153 27.28 -12.68 14.53
C TYR A 153 27.91 -11.47 13.84
N LYS A 154 29.20 -11.17 14.12
CA LYS A 154 29.92 -10.00 13.61
C LYS A 154 29.89 -9.87 12.08
N GLU A 155 30.25 -10.94 11.36
CA GLU A 155 30.29 -10.92 9.89
C GLU A 155 28.91 -10.71 9.30
N ARG A 156 27.88 -11.35 9.88
CA ARG A 156 26.49 -11.19 9.44
C ARG A 156 25.99 -9.77 9.65
N TYR A 157 26.37 -9.15 10.77
CA TYR A 157 26.03 -7.76 11.06
C TYR A 157 26.67 -6.81 10.03
N GLN A 158 27.94 -7.01 9.69
CA GLN A 158 28.63 -6.23 8.65
C GLN A 158 27.94 -6.39 7.29
N HIS A 159 27.64 -7.63 6.89
CA HIS A 159 26.95 -7.91 5.65
C HIS A 159 25.56 -7.25 5.58
N ALA A 160 24.77 -7.32 6.67
CA ALA A 160 23.46 -6.69 6.73
C ALA A 160 23.53 -5.15 6.58
N LEU A 161 24.58 -4.51 7.10
CA LEU A 161 24.83 -3.07 6.91
C LEU A 161 25.18 -2.74 5.45
N GLU A 162 26.06 -3.53 4.82
CA GLU A 162 26.45 -3.35 3.42
C GLU A 162 25.24 -3.48 2.49
N VAL A 163 24.39 -4.49 2.73
CA VAL A 163 23.14 -4.67 1.99
C VAL A 163 22.21 -3.48 2.18
N ASN A 164 22.07 -2.96 3.41
CA ASN A 164 21.24 -1.79 3.68
C ASN A 164 21.71 -0.54 2.92
N GLU A 165 23.02 -0.31 2.88
CA GLU A 165 23.60 0.81 2.14
C GLU A 165 23.40 0.67 0.62
N LYS A 166 23.63 -0.54 0.09
CA LYS A 166 23.36 -0.81 -1.33
C LYS A 166 21.87 -0.72 -1.68
N MET A 167 20.97 -1.09 -0.76
CA MET A 167 19.52 -0.86 -0.89
C MET A 167 19.18 0.63 -0.96
N HIS A 168 19.92 1.49 -0.25
CA HIS A 168 19.74 2.94 -0.33
C HIS A 168 20.06 3.47 -1.72
N GLN A 169 21.18 3.03 -2.31
CA GLN A 169 21.57 3.40 -3.69
C GLN A 169 20.49 2.98 -4.70
N ALA A 170 20.03 1.73 -4.62
CA ALA A 170 18.92 1.24 -5.46
C ALA A 170 17.64 2.10 -5.30
N THR A 171 17.36 2.55 -4.07
CA THR A 171 16.19 3.41 -3.80
C THR A 171 16.31 4.76 -4.51
N GLN A 172 17.50 5.37 -4.50
CA GLN A 172 17.72 6.66 -5.16
C GLN A 172 17.45 6.57 -6.67
N ASP A 173 17.96 5.52 -7.33
CA ASP A 173 17.76 5.30 -8.76
C ASP A 173 16.28 5.04 -9.09
N ILE A 174 15.62 4.16 -8.33
CA ILE A 174 14.19 3.85 -8.49
C ILE A 174 13.33 5.12 -8.35
N VAL A 175 13.60 5.94 -7.34
CA VAL A 175 12.83 7.17 -7.08
C VAL A 175 13.08 8.20 -8.17
N ARG A 176 14.34 8.41 -8.59
CA ARG A 176 14.67 9.35 -9.69
C ARG A 176 14.04 8.93 -11.00
N GLN A 177 14.01 7.64 -11.30
CA GLN A 177 13.28 7.10 -12.43
C GLN A 177 11.79 7.42 -12.33
N TYR A 178 11.16 7.15 -11.18
CA TYR A 178 9.73 7.38 -10.99
C TYR A 178 9.33 8.86 -11.06
N SER A 179 10.14 9.77 -10.50
CA SER A 179 9.83 11.20 -10.46
C SER A 179 10.09 11.92 -11.77
N GLY A 180 11.18 11.59 -12.48
CA GLY A 180 11.69 12.39 -13.61
C GLY A 180 12.14 11.62 -14.85
N ASN A 181 12.09 10.28 -14.86
CA ASN A 181 12.73 9.45 -15.90
C ASN A 181 14.24 9.73 -16.06
N GLU A 182 14.91 10.18 -14.98
CA GLU A 182 16.30 10.65 -15.02
C GLU A 182 17.34 9.55 -14.71
N ALA A 183 16.90 8.35 -14.35
CA ALA A 183 17.77 7.22 -13.99
C ALA A 183 17.20 5.89 -14.49
N GLU A 184 18.07 4.92 -14.79
CA GLU A 184 17.71 3.53 -15.00
C GLU A 184 17.80 2.77 -13.67
N SER A 185 16.86 1.88 -13.37
CA SER A 185 16.89 1.05 -12.15
C SER A 185 16.89 -0.46 -12.40
N LYS A 186 16.84 -0.88 -13.67
CA LYS A 186 16.78 -2.29 -14.08
C LYS A 186 18.01 -3.09 -13.65
N GLN A 187 19.17 -2.45 -13.54
CA GLN A 187 20.42 -3.07 -13.08
C GLN A 187 20.32 -3.67 -11.67
N TRP A 188 19.40 -3.18 -10.84
CA TRP A 188 19.20 -3.67 -9.48
C TRP A 188 18.36 -4.97 -9.41
N GLU A 189 17.65 -5.34 -10.49
CA GLU A 189 16.68 -6.45 -10.51
C GLU A 189 17.29 -7.77 -10.04
N ALA A 190 18.43 -8.17 -10.59
CA ALA A 190 19.10 -9.44 -10.25
C ALA A 190 19.55 -9.48 -8.78
N TRP A 191 20.26 -8.43 -8.34
CA TRP A 191 20.77 -8.34 -6.98
C TRP A 191 19.65 -8.29 -5.93
N LEU A 192 18.59 -7.52 -6.17
CA LEU A 192 17.44 -7.48 -5.26
C LEU A 192 16.73 -8.84 -5.18
N ASN A 193 16.69 -9.59 -6.28
CA ASN A 193 16.13 -10.93 -6.30
C ASN A 193 16.98 -11.92 -5.47
N GLU A 194 18.31 -11.84 -5.57
CA GLU A 194 19.22 -12.62 -4.73
C GLU A 194 18.99 -12.35 -3.23
N ILE A 195 18.94 -11.06 -2.83
CA ILE A 195 18.71 -10.69 -1.42
C ILE A 195 17.35 -11.18 -0.92
N PHE A 196 16.30 -11.13 -1.74
CA PHE A 196 14.99 -11.63 -1.34
C PHE A 196 15.00 -13.14 -1.04
N LEU A 197 15.69 -13.91 -1.89
CA LEU A 197 15.76 -15.37 -1.81
C LEU A 197 16.73 -15.88 -0.74
N ASP A 198 17.71 -15.08 -0.32
CA ASP A 198 18.66 -15.45 0.73
C ASP A 198 17.97 -15.61 2.10
N GLU A 199 17.81 -16.85 2.54
CA GLU A 199 17.20 -17.17 3.84
C GLU A 199 18.10 -16.88 5.03
N THR A 200 19.39 -16.63 4.80
CA THR A 200 20.34 -16.25 5.84
C THR A 200 20.31 -14.75 6.15
N MET A 201 19.74 -13.94 5.25
CA MET A 201 19.53 -12.50 5.42
C MET A 201 18.36 -12.22 6.37
N ASP A 202 18.44 -11.11 7.09
CA ASP A 202 17.35 -10.71 7.98
C ASP A 202 16.04 -10.45 7.21
N PRO A 203 14.89 -10.84 7.79
CA PRO A 203 13.61 -10.73 7.09
C PRO A 203 13.24 -9.30 6.68
N LEU A 204 13.71 -8.27 7.40
CA LEU A 204 13.46 -6.88 7.05
C LEU A 204 14.17 -6.52 5.74
N ASN A 205 15.47 -6.84 5.60
CA ASN A 205 16.21 -6.61 4.36
C ASN A 205 15.62 -7.39 3.18
N ARG A 206 15.21 -8.65 3.39
CA ARG A 206 14.51 -9.46 2.37
C ARG A 206 13.21 -8.81 1.91
N TYR A 207 12.36 -8.38 2.85
CA TYR A 207 11.11 -7.71 2.54
C TYR A 207 11.36 -6.37 1.83
N MET A 208 12.36 -5.61 2.26
CA MET A 208 12.77 -4.36 1.65
C MET A 208 13.27 -4.54 0.22
N ALA A 209 13.92 -5.66 -0.09
CA ALA A 209 14.29 -6.03 -1.45
C ALA A 209 13.04 -6.26 -2.33
N LEU A 210 12.05 -7.01 -1.82
CA LEU A 210 10.78 -7.26 -2.52
C LEU A 210 10.01 -5.97 -2.82
N ILE A 211 9.98 -5.01 -1.89
CA ILE A 211 9.34 -3.71 -2.12
C ILE A 211 10.01 -2.98 -3.29
N ARG A 212 11.35 -2.95 -3.34
CA ARG A 212 12.09 -2.31 -4.44
C ARG A 212 11.89 -3.03 -5.77
N LEU A 213 11.90 -4.36 -5.78
CA LEU A 213 11.53 -5.17 -6.94
C LEU A 213 10.13 -4.82 -7.44
N SER A 214 9.18 -4.60 -6.52
CA SER A 214 7.83 -4.19 -6.87
C SER A 214 7.83 -2.86 -7.61
N PHE A 215 8.55 -1.85 -7.10
CA PHE A 215 8.68 -0.56 -7.79
C PHE A 215 9.35 -0.68 -9.18
N ILE A 216 10.40 -1.48 -9.32
CA ILE A 216 11.04 -1.75 -10.61
C ILE A 216 10.03 -2.39 -11.57
N ALA A 217 9.32 -3.42 -11.14
CA ALA A 217 8.28 -4.07 -11.93
C ALA A 217 7.17 -3.11 -12.35
N PHE A 218 6.75 -2.16 -11.49
CA PHE A 218 5.80 -1.10 -11.86
C PHE A 218 6.37 -0.12 -12.89
N ASN A 219 7.64 0.27 -12.77
CA ASN A 219 8.30 1.19 -13.69
C ASN A 219 8.48 0.56 -15.10
N TYR A 220 8.75 -0.74 -15.17
CA TYR A 220 9.02 -1.47 -16.42
C TYR A 220 7.87 -2.38 -16.90
N ASN A 221 6.73 -2.39 -16.22
CA ASN A 221 5.56 -3.23 -16.53
C ASN A 221 5.88 -4.75 -16.56
N LYS A 222 6.74 -5.22 -15.65
CA LYS A 222 7.19 -6.63 -15.55
C LYS A 222 6.60 -7.34 -14.31
N PHE A 223 5.30 -7.57 -14.29
CA PHE A 223 4.61 -8.08 -13.10
C PHE A 223 4.77 -9.58 -12.87
N ASP A 224 5.07 -10.35 -13.91
CA ASP A 224 5.22 -11.81 -13.81
C ASP A 224 6.29 -12.23 -12.80
N LEU A 225 7.35 -11.42 -12.65
CA LEU A 225 8.45 -11.64 -11.71
C LEU A 225 8.06 -11.55 -10.24
N LEU A 226 6.88 -10.99 -9.94
CA LEU A 226 6.42 -10.72 -8.58
C LEU A 226 5.49 -11.80 -8.03
N MET A 227 4.67 -12.46 -8.86
CA MET A 227 3.58 -13.33 -8.38
C MET A 227 4.11 -14.44 -7.45
N GLU A 228 5.09 -15.21 -7.91
CA GLU A 228 5.69 -16.29 -7.13
C GLU A 228 6.30 -15.79 -5.80
N LYS A 229 6.87 -14.58 -5.80
CA LYS A 229 7.46 -13.98 -4.59
C LYS A 229 6.39 -13.59 -3.58
N PHE A 230 5.29 -13.01 -4.04
CA PHE A 230 4.17 -12.67 -3.18
C PHE A 230 3.45 -13.92 -2.65
N ASP A 231 3.42 -15.02 -3.40
CA ASP A 231 2.87 -16.29 -2.95
C ASP A 231 3.76 -16.97 -1.89
N ASP A 232 5.09 -16.85 -2.00
CA ASP A 232 6.03 -17.26 -0.95
C ASP A 232 5.83 -16.43 0.34
N VAL A 233 5.68 -15.11 0.20
CA VAL A 233 5.42 -14.21 1.33
C VAL A 233 4.07 -14.47 1.99
N ASP A 234 3.02 -14.79 1.23
CA ASP A 234 1.69 -15.17 1.74
C ASP A 234 1.80 -16.35 2.73
N LYS A 235 2.49 -17.42 2.31
CA LYS A 235 2.73 -18.61 3.14
C LYS A 235 3.51 -18.27 4.41
N LYS A 236 4.48 -17.37 4.32
CA LYS A 236 5.29 -16.91 5.47
C LYS A 236 4.44 -16.11 6.46
N PHE A 237 3.62 -15.17 5.99
CA PHE A 237 2.72 -14.42 6.88
C PHE A 237 1.69 -15.33 7.57
N ALA A 238 1.19 -16.37 6.88
CA ALA A 238 0.21 -17.28 7.45
C ALA A 238 0.77 -18.08 8.63
N ARG A 239 2.10 -18.23 8.70
CA ARG A 239 2.85 -18.86 9.79
C ARG A 239 3.37 -17.86 10.83
N GLY A 240 3.02 -16.58 10.71
CA GLY A 240 3.47 -15.52 11.62
C GLY A 240 4.91 -15.04 11.38
N PHE A 241 5.53 -15.42 10.25
CA PHE A 241 6.91 -15.00 9.96
C PHE A 241 6.99 -13.51 9.60
N PHE A 242 7.89 -12.79 10.27
CA PHE A 242 8.11 -11.35 10.11
C PHE A 242 6.81 -10.52 10.14
N TYR A 243 5.84 -10.97 10.93
CA TYR A 243 4.54 -10.33 11.01
C TYR A 243 4.64 -9.00 11.74
N SER A 244 4.10 -7.94 11.15
CA SER A 244 3.44 -6.87 11.90
C SER A 244 2.18 -6.51 11.16
N LYS A 245 1.18 -5.98 11.87
CA LYS A 245 -0.06 -5.58 11.20
C LYS A 245 0.19 -4.54 10.11
N ARG A 246 1.09 -3.57 10.37
CA ARG A 246 1.48 -2.53 9.40
C ARG A 246 2.03 -3.15 8.11
N ILE A 247 2.96 -4.09 8.24
CA ILE A 247 3.58 -4.78 7.10
C ILE A 247 2.53 -5.59 6.33
N LEU A 248 1.66 -6.31 7.04
CA LEU A 248 0.62 -7.14 6.42
C LEU A 248 -0.42 -6.31 5.64
N LEU A 249 -0.81 -5.14 6.13
CA LEU A 249 -1.70 -4.22 5.39
C LEU A 249 -1.05 -3.71 4.10
N ASN A 250 0.25 -3.40 4.14
CA ASN A 250 1.01 -2.99 2.96
C ASN A 250 1.10 -4.14 1.94
N TYR A 251 1.38 -5.36 2.41
CA TYR A 251 1.35 -6.57 1.59
C TYR A 251 0.00 -6.72 0.86
N TYR A 252 -1.13 -6.57 1.54
CA TYR A 252 -2.44 -6.66 0.90
C TYR A 252 -2.66 -5.57 -0.16
N ASN A 253 -2.23 -4.34 0.11
CA ASN A 253 -2.32 -3.29 -0.92
C ASN A 253 -1.45 -3.63 -2.15
N ASN A 254 -0.27 -4.22 -1.96
CA ASN A 254 0.56 -4.68 -3.07
C ASN A 254 -0.10 -5.84 -3.85
N ARG A 255 -0.76 -6.78 -3.16
CA ARG A 255 -1.58 -7.82 -3.80
C ARG A 255 -2.72 -7.22 -4.62
N LEU A 256 -3.44 -6.22 -4.09
CA LEU A 256 -4.45 -5.48 -4.86
C LEU A 256 -3.85 -4.94 -6.16
N LEU A 257 -2.70 -4.26 -6.07
CA LEU A 257 -2.09 -3.65 -7.25
C LEU A 257 -1.68 -4.72 -8.26
N LEU A 258 -1.12 -5.85 -7.80
CA LEU A 258 -0.70 -6.97 -8.64
C LEU A 258 -1.89 -7.63 -9.34
N HIS A 259 -2.92 -8.04 -8.60
CA HIS A 259 -4.13 -8.65 -9.15
C HIS A 259 -4.85 -7.70 -10.13
N SER A 260 -4.87 -6.40 -9.82
CA SER A 260 -5.43 -5.39 -10.72
C SER A 260 -4.68 -5.31 -12.07
N ARG A 261 -3.39 -5.63 -12.12
CA ARG A 261 -2.63 -5.70 -13.39
C ARG A 261 -2.96 -6.94 -14.22
N PHE A 262 -3.33 -8.04 -13.56
CA PHE A 262 -3.76 -9.27 -14.22
C PHE A 262 -5.28 -9.34 -14.49
N ASN A 263 -6.01 -8.25 -14.25
CA ASN A 263 -7.49 -8.17 -14.35
C ASN A 263 -8.23 -9.15 -13.44
N GLN A 264 -7.59 -9.56 -12.35
CA GLN A 264 -8.18 -10.36 -11.28
C GLN A 264 -8.87 -9.40 -10.31
N TYR A 265 -9.98 -8.81 -10.75
CA TYR A 265 -10.59 -7.67 -10.06
C TYR A 265 -11.27 -8.05 -8.74
N ASP A 266 -11.86 -9.24 -8.66
CA ASP A 266 -12.46 -9.74 -7.42
C ASP A 266 -11.40 -9.92 -6.33
N GLU A 267 -10.26 -10.54 -6.67
CA GLU A 267 -9.11 -10.67 -5.78
C GLU A 267 -8.53 -9.31 -5.42
N ALA A 268 -8.42 -8.40 -6.40
CA ALA A 268 -7.92 -7.05 -6.15
C ALA A 268 -8.80 -6.29 -5.14
N ILE A 269 -10.13 -6.38 -5.27
CA ILE A 269 -11.08 -5.76 -4.34
C ILE A 269 -10.99 -6.42 -2.97
N TYR A 270 -10.94 -7.76 -2.91
CA TYR A 270 -10.78 -8.51 -1.67
C TYR A 270 -9.55 -8.03 -0.89
N TYR A 271 -8.37 -8.04 -1.52
CA TYR A 271 -7.14 -7.56 -0.89
C TYR A 271 -7.17 -6.06 -0.57
N GLY A 272 -7.85 -5.25 -1.39
CA GLY A 272 -8.07 -3.84 -1.11
C GLY A 272 -8.80 -3.63 0.21
N TYR A 273 -9.90 -4.33 0.42
CA TYR A 273 -10.65 -4.26 1.66
C TYR A 273 -9.86 -4.71 2.88
N LEU A 274 -8.98 -5.70 2.72
CA LEU A 274 -8.05 -6.10 3.78
C LEU A 274 -7.06 -4.98 4.12
N SER A 275 -6.50 -4.30 3.12
CA SER A 275 -5.49 -3.25 3.34
C SER A 275 -6.02 -2.00 4.05
N VAL A 276 -7.34 -1.74 3.99
CA VAL A 276 -7.98 -0.56 4.63
C VAL A 276 -8.64 -0.88 5.97
N ARG A 277 -8.45 -2.09 6.54
CA ARG A 277 -9.06 -2.46 7.83
C ARG A 277 -8.56 -1.63 9.01
N GLU A 278 -7.36 -1.05 8.91
CA GLU A 278 -6.80 -0.18 9.94
C GLU A 278 -6.22 1.10 9.34
N LYS A 279 -6.26 2.17 10.14
CA LYS A 279 -5.80 3.50 9.74
C LYS A 279 -4.35 3.69 10.17
N ASN A 280 -3.45 3.72 9.21
CA ASN A 280 -2.04 4.06 9.40
C ASN A 280 -1.63 5.22 8.47
N HIS A 281 -0.33 5.52 8.40
CA HIS A 281 0.20 6.61 7.57
C HIS A 281 -0.12 6.45 6.08
N ASP A 282 -0.23 5.20 5.61
CA ASP A 282 -0.48 4.84 4.21
C ASP A 282 -1.97 4.64 3.89
N TYR A 283 -2.87 4.83 4.87
CA TYR A 283 -4.30 4.58 4.70
C TYR A 283 -4.92 5.28 3.49
N ILE A 284 -4.56 6.55 3.24
CA ILE A 284 -5.06 7.29 2.07
C ILE A 284 -4.53 6.71 0.75
N PHE A 285 -3.30 6.19 0.75
CA PHE A 285 -2.77 5.49 -0.42
C PHE A 285 -3.56 4.21 -0.71
N TYR A 286 -3.90 3.44 0.32
CA TYR A 286 -4.70 2.21 0.19
C TYR A 286 -6.12 2.51 -0.32
N ILE A 287 -6.76 3.54 0.24
CA ILE A 287 -8.08 4.01 -0.21
C ILE A 287 -8.07 4.42 -1.67
N ASN A 288 -7.05 5.15 -2.11
CA ASN A 288 -6.93 5.55 -3.51
C ASN A 288 -6.86 4.34 -4.45
N ASN A 289 -6.08 3.32 -4.09
CA ASN A 289 -5.90 2.13 -4.91
C ASN A 289 -7.20 1.29 -4.96
N LEU A 290 -7.87 1.07 -3.83
CA LEU A 290 -9.15 0.37 -3.79
C LEU A 290 -10.24 1.11 -4.57
N CYS A 291 -10.35 2.43 -4.38
CA CYS A 291 -11.31 3.25 -5.14
C CYS A 291 -11.06 3.15 -6.65
N ALA A 292 -9.80 3.21 -7.09
CA ALA A 292 -9.45 3.06 -8.49
C ALA A 292 -9.82 1.70 -9.09
N VAL A 293 -9.88 0.63 -8.29
CA VAL A 293 -10.31 -0.70 -8.73
C VAL A 293 -11.84 -0.78 -8.74
N LEU A 294 -12.52 -0.28 -7.71
CA LEU A 294 -13.99 -0.23 -7.64
C LEU A 294 -14.60 0.53 -8.84
N LEU A 295 -14.04 1.69 -9.16
CA LEU A 295 -14.47 2.49 -10.33
C LEU A 295 -14.21 1.78 -11.67
N ARG A 296 -13.25 0.86 -11.74
CA ARG A 296 -12.98 0.05 -12.95
C ARG A 296 -13.89 -1.17 -13.07
N GLN A 297 -14.71 -1.43 -12.07
CA GLN A 297 -15.69 -2.52 -12.04
C GLN A 297 -17.12 -1.97 -11.93
N ASP A 298 -17.32 -0.69 -12.28
CA ASP A 298 -18.61 -0.01 -12.23
C ASP A 298 -19.28 -0.07 -10.84
N ARG A 299 -18.48 -0.24 -9.78
CA ARG A 299 -18.93 -0.23 -8.37
C ARG A 299 -18.93 1.19 -7.82
N ASP A 300 -19.59 2.09 -8.54
CA ASP A 300 -19.49 3.55 -8.35
C ASP A 300 -20.04 4.03 -7.00
N GLU A 301 -21.19 3.52 -6.57
CA GLU A 301 -21.79 3.89 -5.28
C GLU A 301 -20.88 3.49 -4.11
N GLU A 302 -20.26 2.32 -4.22
CA GLU A 302 -19.36 1.77 -3.23
C GLU A 302 -18.04 2.55 -3.16
N ALA A 303 -17.47 2.90 -4.33
CA ALA A 303 -16.32 3.79 -4.42
C ALA A 303 -16.61 5.14 -3.76
N LEU A 304 -17.78 5.74 -4.03
CA LEU A 304 -18.17 7.01 -3.43
C LEU A 304 -18.33 6.90 -1.91
N LYS A 305 -18.95 5.82 -1.42
CA LYS A 305 -19.10 5.54 0.02
C LYS A 305 -17.75 5.37 0.71
N LEU A 306 -16.84 4.62 0.10
CA LEU A 306 -15.47 4.42 0.58
C LEU A 306 -14.76 5.78 0.74
N MET A 307 -14.75 6.59 -0.31
CA MET A 307 -14.10 7.90 -0.28
C MET A 307 -14.72 8.83 0.76
N ARG A 308 -16.06 8.88 0.88
CA ARG A 308 -16.72 9.68 1.92
C ARG A 308 -16.31 9.24 3.33
N SER A 309 -16.19 7.94 3.57
CA SER A 309 -15.80 7.40 4.87
C SER A 309 -14.36 7.75 5.27
N ALA A 310 -13.46 7.90 4.29
CA ALA A 310 -12.05 8.22 4.47
C ALA A 310 -11.72 9.73 4.38
N ALA A 311 -12.74 10.58 4.17
CA ALA A 311 -12.56 12.02 4.07
C ALA A 311 -11.96 12.68 5.33
N PRO A 312 -12.27 12.26 6.58
CA PRO A 312 -11.62 12.80 7.77
C PRO A 312 -10.10 12.60 7.77
N GLU A 313 -9.62 11.41 7.41
CA GLU A 313 -8.20 11.08 7.35
C GLU A 313 -7.50 11.83 6.21
N MET A 314 -8.18 12.03 5.09
CA MET A 314 -7.61 12.80 3.98
C MET A 314 -7.36 14.25 4.38
N LYS A 315 -8.27 14.87 5.14
CA LYS A 315 -8.14 16.27 5.56
C LYS A 315 -6.88 16.51 6.40
N THR A 316 -6.51 15.56 7.25
CA THR A 316 -5.34 15.66 8.14
C THR A 316 -4.04 15.20 7.49
N SER A 317 -4.12 14.51 6.35
CA SER A 317 -2.93 14.05 5.62
C SER A 317 -2.08 15.21 5.10
N LYS A 318 -0.77 15.14 5.39
CA LYS A 318 0.26 16.07 4.88
C LYS A 318 0.89 15.57 3.57
N ASN A 319 0.60 14.34 3.15
CA ASN A 319 1.14 13.77 1.93
C ASN A 319 0.29 14.23 0.72
N PHE A 320 0.72 15.32 0.07
CA PHE A 320 0.00 15.89 -1.05
C PHE A 320 -0.06 14.99 -2.29
N HIS A 321 0.91 14.09 -2.48
CA HIS A 321 0.82 13.12 -3.57
C HIS A 321 -0.42 12.22 -3.42
N ASN A 322 -0.66 11.71 -2.21
CA ASN A 322 -1.83 10.90 -1.90
C ASN A 322 -3.11 11.73 -1.78
N LYS A 323 -3.02 12.96 -1.26
CA LYS A 323 -4.16 13.87 -1.12
C LYS A 323 -4.74 14.31 -2.46
N VAL A 324 -3.88 14.70 -3.42
CA VAL A 324 -4.31 15.02 -4.78
C VAL A 324 -4.93 13.79 -5.44
N GLY A 325 -4.30 12.61 -5.29
CA GLY A 325 -4.86 11.34 -5.78
C GLY A 325 -6.25 11.05 -5.22
N PHE A 326 -6.44 11.24 -3.92
CA PHE A 326 -7.74 11.05 -3.27
C PHE A 326 -8.79 11.99 -3.84
N VAL A 327 -8.47 13.27 -3.96
CA VAL A 327 -9.41 14.25 -4.51
C VAL A 327 -9.78 13.90 -5.94
N SER A 328 -8.82 13.48 -6.76
CA SER A 328 -9.10 13.06 -8.13
C SER A 328 -10.06 11.85 -8.19
N PHE A 329 -9.81 10.81 -7.39
CA PHE A 329 -10.71 9.65 -7.35
C PHE A 329 -12.08 9.98 -6.74
N TYR A 330 -12.14 10.94 -5.80
CA TYR A 330 -13.41 11.40 -5.26
C TYR A 330 -14.24 12.17 -6.30
N ILE A 331 -13.59 13.05 -7.09
CA ILE A 331 -14.22 13.74 -8.22
C ILE A 331 -14.73 12.71 -9.25
N LYS A 332 -13.90 11.71 -9.60
CA LYS A 332 -14.31 10.64 -10.52
C LYS A 332 -15.52 9.86 -9.99
N ALA A 333 -15.49 9.46 -8.72
CA ALA A 333 -16.63 8.77 -8.09
C ALA A 333 -17.89 9.64 -8.08
N LEU A 334 -17.78 10.95 -7.84
CA LEU A 334 -18.92 11.86 -7.97
C LEU A 334 -19.46 11.90 -9.41
N ASN A 335 -18.59 11.96 -10.42
CA ASN A 335 -19.00 11.95 -11.82
C ASN A 335 -19.71 10.65 -12.20
N SER A 336 -19.16 9.49 -11.85
CA SER A 336 -19.79 8.19 -12.18
C SER A 336 -21.16 8.02 -11.49
N ASN A 337 -21.38 8.69 -10.35
CA ASN A 337 -22.68 8.73 -9.68
C ASN A 337 -23.61 9.85 -10.18
N GLY A 338 -23.29 10.53 -11.30
CA GLY A 338 -24.09 11.62 -11.86
C GLY A 338 -24.06 12.94 -11.05
N LEU A 339 -23.21 13.04 -10.03
CA LEU A 339 -23.09 14.19 -9.14
C LEU A 339 -22.13 15.26 -9.70
N HIS A 340 -22.23 15.53 -10.99
CA HIS A 340 -21.31 16.36 -11.77
C HIS A 340 -21.13 17.79 -11.20
N LYS A 341 -22.21 18.45 -10.78
CA LYS A 341 -22.14 19.79 -10.18
C LYS A 341 -21.34 19.78 -8.87
N ASN A 342 -21.49 18.74 -8.06
CA ASN A 342 -20.73 18.60 -6.82
C ASN A 342 -19.25 18.31 -7.12
N ALA A 343 -18.99 17.50 -8.15
CA ALA A 343 -17.65 17.21 -8.62
C ALA A 343 -16.93 18.49 -9.08
N GLU A 344 -17.61 19.37 -9.81
CA GLU A 344 -17.02 20.62 -10.33
C GLU A 344 -16.70 21.58 -9.19
N ASN A 345 -17.68 21.84 -8.32
CA ASN A 345 -17.51 22.73 -7.16
C ASN A 345 -16.36 22.26 -6.25
N TYR A 346 -16.24 20.94 -6.04
CA TYR A 346 -15.18 20.36 -5.22
C TYR A 346 -13.81 20.50 -5.88
N ALA A 347 -13.72 20.19 -7.19
CA ALA A 347 -12.50 20.34 -7.97
C ALA A 347 -12.01 21.80 -7.98
N GLU A 348 -12.90 22.75 -8.22
CA GLU A 348 -12.61 24.19 -8.19
C GLU A 348 -12.08 24.66 -6.83
N SER A 349 -12.81 24.31 -5.77
CA SER A 349 -12.46 24.71 -4.41
C SER A 349 -11.10 24.16 -4.00
N PHE A 350 -10.84 22.88 -4.32
CA PHE A 350 -9.56 22.25 -4.01
C PHE A 350 -8.43 22.83 -4.85
N PHE A 351 -8.63 23.01 -6.16
CA PHE A 351 -7.62 23.56 -7.04
C PHE A 351 -7.25 24.99 -6.67
N LYS A 352 -8.24 25.83 -6.32
CA LYS A 352 -8.01 27.19 -5.82
C LYS A 352 -7.15 27.22 -4.56
N ALA A 353 -7.34 26.26 -3.66
CA ALA A 353 -6.60 26.18 -2.41
C ALA A 353 -5.19 25.58 -2.56
N TYR A 354 -5.00 24.65 -3.51
CA TYR A 354 -3.80 23.81 -3.61
C TYR A 354 -3.24 23.71 -5.04
N GLU A 355 -3.32 24.81 -5.80
CA GLU A 355 -2.91 24.88 -7.20
C GLU A 355 -1.48 24.38 -7.43
N LYS A 356 -0.54 24.83 -6.58
CA LYS A 356 0.88 24.47 -6.68
C LYS A 356 1.10 22.98 -6.45
N GLU A 357 0.43 22.40 -5.47
CA GLU A 357 0.55 20.99 -5.11
C GLU A 357 -0.08 20.09 -6.18
N VAL A 358 -1.24 20.49 -6.72
CA VAL A 358 -1.86 19.78 -7.85
C VAL A 358 -0.91 19.73 -9.04
N LEU A 359 -0.35 20.89 -9.44
CA LEU A 359 0.57 20.98 -10.57
C LEU A 359 1.88 20.20 -10.34
N ARG A 360 2.35 20.11 -9.10
CA ARG A 360 3.60 19.41 -8.75
C ARG A 360 3.46 17.89 -8.75
N PHE A 361 2.39 17.34 -8.17
CA PHE A 361 2.36 15.91 -7.85
C PHE A 361 1.62 15.05 -8.87
N ARG A 362 0.30 15.24 -9.02
CA ARG A 362 -0.57 14.37 -9.83
C ARG A 362 -1.47 15.18 -10.77
N TRP A 363 -0.90 16.20 -11.41
CA TRP A 363 -1.63 17.12 -12.28
C TRP A 363 -2.41 16.39 -13.37
N HIS A 364 -1.80 15.41 -14.04
CA HIS A 364 -2.45 14.69 -15.15
C HIS A 364 -3.73 13.98 -14.67
N LEU A 365 -3.67 13.28 -13.54
CA LEU A 365 -4.82 12.60 -12.95
C LEU A 365 -5.89 13.61 -12.52
N PHE A 366 -5.51 14.71 -11.88
CA PHE A 366 -6.44 15.74 -11.42
C PHE A 366 -7.15 16.44 -12.58
N PHE A 367 -6.40 16.89 -13.60
CA PHE A 367 -6.99 17.58 -14.74
C PHE A 367 -7.80 16.63 -15.62
N THR A 368 -7.44 15.35 -15.72
CA THR A 368 -8.28 14.36 -16.42
C THR A 368 -9.70 14.37 -15.87
N VAL A 369 -9.87 14.15 -14.56
CA VAL A 369 -11.20 14.07 -13.95
C VAL A 369 -11.90 15.42 -13.85
N TYR A 370 -11.14 16.52 -13.72
CA TYR A 370 -11.70 17.86 -13.64
C TYR A 370 -12.26 18.33 -14.99
N LEU A 371 -11.52 18.09 -16.09
CA LEU A 371 -12.00 18.41 -17.44
C LEU A 371 -13.15 17.49 -17.84
N GLU A 372 -13.12 16.21 -17.43
CA GLU A 372 -14.24 15.28 -17.60
C GLU A 372 -15.53 15.83 -16.97
N THR A 373 -15.45 16.34 -15.74
CA THR A 373 -16.60 17.00 -15.08
C THR A 373 -17.15 18.16 -15.91
N MET A 374 -16.28 18.98 -16.50
CA MET A 374 -16.72 20.10 -17.33
C MET A 374 -17.39 19.66 -18.62
N LEU A 375 -16.98 18.53 -19.22
CA LEU A 375 -17.68 17.97 -20.37
C LEU A 375 -19.10 17.53 -19.99
N HIS A 376 -19.28 16.87 -18.84
CA HIS A 376 -20.60 16.47 -18.35
C HIS A 376 -21.51 17.67 -18.04
N GLN A 377 -20.95 18.80 -17.62
CA GLN A 377 -21.67 20.05 -17.38
C GLN A 377 -21.81 20.92 -18.63
N GLU A 378 -21.32 20.47 -19.79
CA GLU A 378 -21.29 21.25 -21.05
C GLU A 378 -20.52 22.58 -20.95
N HIS A 379 -19.63 22.71 -19.96
CA HIS A 379 -18.79 23.88 -19.73
C HIS A 379 -17.55 23.89 -20.65
N TYR A 380 -17.75 23.71 -21.96
CA TYR A 380 -16.68 23.51 -22.94
C TYR A 380 -15.70 24.69 -23.05
N MET A 381 -16.21 25.92 -23.07
CA MET A 381 -15.35 27.11 -23.17
C MET A 381 -14.47 27.29 -21.93
N LYS A 382 -15.00 26.98 -20.74
CA LYS A 382 -14.25 27.02 -19.48
C LYS A 382 -13.15 25.96 -19.46
N LEU A 383 -13.45 24.75 -19.93
CA LEU A 383 -12.48 23.67 -20.12
C LEU A 383 -11.32 24.15 -21.01
N LEU A 384 -11.62 24.74 -22.16
CA LEU A 384 -10.60 25.25 -23.09
C LEU A 384 -9.78 26.39 -22.47
N GLN A 385 -10.38 27.29 -21.70
CA GLN A 385 -9.67 28.36 -20.99
C GLN A 385 -8.68 27.80 -19.96
N ILE A 386 -9.09 26.81 -19.16
CA ILE A 386 -8.23 26.15 -18.17
C ILE A 386 -7.09 25.42 -18.87
N ALA A 387 -7.39 24.66 -19.93
CA ALA A 387 -6.39 23.95 -20.70
C ALA A 387 -5.30 24.87 -21.26
N ARG A 388 -5.69 26.05 -21.76
CA ARG A 388 -4.76 27.08 -22.24
C ARG A 388 -3.98 27.72 -21.10
N LYS A 389 -4.66 28.17 -20.02
CA LYS A 389 -4.02 28.83 -18.87
C LYS A 389 -2.88 27.98 -18.27
N TYR A 390 -3.11 26.68 -18.15
CA TYR A 390 -2.14 25.74 -17.55
C TYR A 390 -1.28 24.99 -18.57
N LYS A 391 -1.40 25.33 -19.85
CA LYS A 391 -0.62 24.74 -20.96
C LYS A 391 -0.67 23.21 -20.94
N LEU A 392 -1.87 22.66 -20.75
CA LEU A 392 -2.04 21.22 -20.49
C LEU A 392 -1.54 20.35 -21.65
N LEU A 393 -1.74 20.78 -22.90
CA LEU A 393 -1.21 20.05 -24.07
C LEU A 393 0.32 20.04 -24.13
N GLU A 394 1.00 21.11 -23.71
CA GLU A 394 2.47 21.14 -23.65
C GLU A 394 2.99 20.21 -22.56
N LYS A 395 2.33 20.22 -21.39
CA LYS A 395 2.65 19.31 -20.29
C LYS A 395 2.41 17.85 -20.66
N ASP A 396 1.33 17.56 -21.39
CA ASP A 396 0.97 16.22 -21.83
C ASP A 396 2.01 15.64 -22.80
N LYS A 397 2.52 16.45 -23.73
CA LYS A 397 3.63 16.05 -24.63
C LYS A 397 4.87 15.60 -23.87
N LEU A 398 5.22 16.30 -22.78
CA LEU A 398 6.34 15.89 -21.92
C LEU A 398 6.00 14.65 -21.08
N TYR A 399 4.72 14.39 -20.82
CA TYR A 399 4.25 13.24 -20.05
C TYR A 399 4.20 11.94 -20.88
N HIS A 400 4.15 12.05 -22.21
CA HIS A 400 4.07 10.95 -23.17
C HIS A 400 5.13 9.85 -23.00
N VAL A 401 6.32 10.19 -22.49
CA VAL A 401 7.44 9.25 -22.30
C VAL A 401 7.18 8.18 -21.23
N ARG A 402 6.11 8.30 -20.42
CA ARG A 402 5.82 7.34 -19.35
C ARG A 402 5.20 6.05 -19.89
N ALA A 403 5.61 4.91 -19.33
CA ALA A 403 5.12 3.59 -19.73
C ALA A 403 3.58 3.46 -19.60
N ASN A 404 2.98 4.15 -18.63
CA ASN A 404 1.54 4.14 -18.37
C ASN A 404 0.79 5.34 -18.97
N TYR A 405 1.37 6.06 -19.92
CA TYR A 405 0.74 7.20 -20.59
C TYR A 405 -0.53 6.78 -21.35
N SER A 406 -1.51 7.68 -21.35
CA SER A 406 -2.74 7.58 -22.13
C SER A 406 -3.20 8.99 -22.56
N PRO A 407 -3.63 9.22 -23.81
CA PRO A 407 -3.88 10.56 -24.37
C PRO A 407 -5.23 11.17 -23.94
N VAL A 408 -5.60 11.02 -22.67
CA VAL A 408 -6.93 11.40 -22.15
C VAL A 408 -7.16 12.91 -22.26
N ILE A 409 -6.22 13.72 -21.79
CA ILE A 409 -6.34 15.19 -21.79
C ILE A 409 -6.46 15.75 -23.22
N PRO A 410 -5.60 15.37 -24.18
CA PRO A 410 -5.78 15.75 -25.58
C PRO A 410 -7.17 15.40 -26.12
N TRP A 411 -7.69 14.21 -25.84
CA TRP A 411 -9.00 13.79 -26.33
C TRP A 411 -10.12 14.65 -25.75
N LEU A 412 -10.11 14.88 -24.42
CA LEU A 412 -11.10 15.74 -23.75
C LEU A 412 -11.11 17.17 -24.33
N ILE A 413 -9.92 17.73 -24.62
CA ILE A 413 -9.79 19.05 -25.24
C ILE A 413 -10.32 19.04 -26.68
N SER A 414 -10.01 18.00 -27.48
CA SER A 414 -10.51 17.89 -28.85
C SER A 414 -12.03 17.78 -28.90
N VAL A 415 -12.64 17.03 -27.97
CA VAL A 415 -14.10 16.99 -27.85
C VAL A 415 -14.68 18.34 -27.48
N ALA A 416 -14.08 19.06 -26.53
CA ALA A 416 -14.54 20.40 -26.18
C ALA A 416 -14.50 21.36 -27.38
N ASN A 417 -13.42 21.32 -28.18
CA ASN A 417 -13.33 22.10 -29.42
C ASN A 417 -14.44 21.74 -30.42
N TYR A 418 -14.72 20.44 -30.59
CA TYR A 418 -15.79 19.98 -31.49
C TYR A 418 -17.17 20.43 -31.01
N ARG A 419 -17.45 20.27 -29.71
CA ARG A 419 -18.72 20.69 -29.09
C ARG A 419 -18.91 22.21 -29.07
N SER A 420 -17.82 22.97 -29.14
CA SER A 420 -17.83 24.44 -29.30
C SER A 420 -17.74 24.90 -30.76
N GLU A 421 -17.93 23.99 -31.73
CA GLU A 421 -17.90 24.28 -33.17
C GLU A 421 -16.58 24.91 -33.68
N LEU A 422 -15.49 24.74 -32.92
CA LEU A 422 -14.16 25.25 -33.30
C LEU A 422 -13.44 24.31 -34.27
N ILE A 423 -13.84 23.05 -34.31
CA ILE A 423 -13.35 22.03 -35.26
C ILE A 423 -14.51 21.16 -35.75
N THR A 424 -14.34 20.57 -36.91
CA THR A 424 -15.26 19.61 -37.52
C THR A 424 -15.11 18.20 -36.93
N LYS A 425 -16.12 17.34 -37.13
CA LYS A 425 -16.05 15.91 -36.76
C LYS A 425 -14.84 15.21 -37.41
N LYS A 426 -14.52 15.56 -38.67
CA LYS A 426 -13.37 15.00 -39.40
C LYS A 426 -12.04 15.38 -38.75
N GLU A 427 -11.91 16.63 -38.29
CA GLU A 427 -10.72 17.10 -37.58
C GLU A 427 -10.58 16.46 -36.20
N LEU A 428 -11.69 16.25 -35.46
CA LEU A 428 -11.70 15.50 -34.20
C LEU A 428 -11.17 14.08 -34.41
N ILE A 429 -11.73 13.33 -35.36
CA ILE A 429 -11.29 11.96 -35.68
C ILE A 429 -9.80 11.93 -36.06
N THR A 430 -9.36 12.91 -36.85
CA THR A 430 -7.95 13.04 -37.27
C THR A 430 -7.05 13.29 -36.06
N SER A 431 -7.46 14.14 -35.11
CA SER A 431 -6.73 14.43 -33.88
C SER A 431 -6.62 13.21 -32.97
N ILE A 432 -7.68 12.41 -32.85
CA ILE A 432 -7.66 11.17 -32.05
C ILE A 432 -6.72 10.15 -32.72
N LYS A 433 -6.85 9.94 -34.04
CA LYS A 433 -5.97 9.05 -34.80
C LYS A 433 -4.51 9.44 -34.71
N SER A 434 -4.19 10.73 -34.80
CA SER A 434 -2.80 11.20 -34.69
C SER A 434 -2.21 10.92 -33.31
N SER A 435 -2.99 11.13 -32.23
CA SER A 435 -2.53 10.81 -30.86
C SER A 435 -2.37 9.30 -30.61
N LEU A 436 -3.14 8.44 -31.27
CA LEU A 436 -2.95 6.98 -31.20
C LEU A 436 -1.67 6.53 -31.92
N ASN A 437 -1.31 7.21 -33.00
CA ASN A 437 -0.10 6.90 -33.76
C ASN A 437 1.19 7.24 -33.01
N THR A 438 1.14 8.12 -32.01
CA THR A 438 2.32 8.43 -31.17
C THR A 438 2.57 7.38 -30.09
N LEU A 439 1.58 6.56 -29.77
CA LEU A 439 1.70 5.51 -28.75
C LEU A 439 2.62 4.38 -29.20
N THR A 440 3.37 3.82 -28.27
CA THR A 440 4.12 2.56 -28.47
C THR A 440 3.15 1.38 -28.62
N GLU A 441 3.60 0.27 -29.23
CA GLU A 441 2.77 -0.93 -29.35
C GLU A 441 2.30 -1.48 -28.00
N ALA A 442 3.11 -1.38 -26.95
CA ALA A 442 2.71 -1.76 -25.60
C ALA A 442 1.57 -0.87 -25.06
N GLN A 443 1.62 0.44 -25.32
CA GLN A 443 0.57 1.38 -24.92
C GLN A 443 -0.72 1.19 -25.74
N LYS A 444 -0.61 0.94 -27.06
CA LYS A 444 -1.76 0.66 -27.94
C LYS A 444 -2.52 -0.59 -27.51
N ASN A 445 -1.79 -1.63 -27.11
CA ASN A 445 -2.39 -2.89 -26.67
C ASN A 445 -2.80 -2.89 -25.20
N SER A 446 -2.57 -1.79 -24.48
CA SER A 446 -2.91 -1.69 -23.07
C SER A 446 -4.43 -1.70 -22.84
N LEU A 447 -4.85 -2.40 -21.78
CA LEU A 447 -6.25 -2.38 -21.32
C LEU A 447 -6.69 -0.97 -20.90
N THR A 448 -5.78 -0.16 -20.37
CA THR A 448 -6.04 1.24 -20.05
C THR A 448 -6.57 2.00 -21.25
N LEU A 449 -6.00 1.78 -22.44
CA LEU A 449 -6.48 2.43 -23.66
C LEU A 449 -7.83 1.88 -24.12
N LYS A 450 -8.08 0.58 -23.94
CA LYS A 450 -9.39 -0.02 -24.24
C LYS A 450 -10.48 0.59 -23.35
N HIS A 451 -10.26 0.65 -22.05
CA HIS A 451 -11.19 1.28 -21.11
C HIS A 451 -11.37 2.76 -21.41
N LEU A 452 -10.28 3.48 -21.74
CA LEU A 452 -10.40 4.87 -22.17
C LEU A 452 -11.33 5.00 -23.39
N LYS A 453 -11.18 4.16 -24.42
CA LYS A 453 -12.06 4.21 -25.60
C LYS A 453 -13.53 3.97 -25.24
N GLU A 454 -13.80 3.02 -24.35
CA GLU A 454 -15.16 2.75 -23.86
C GLU A 454 -15.73 3.94 -23.07
N ASP A 455 -14.99 4.44 -22.08
CA ASP A 455 -15.35 5.64 -21.31
C ASP A 455 -15.59 6.85 -22.23
N PHE A 456 -14.84 6.96 -23.32
CA PHE A 456 -14.92 8.09 -24.23
C PHE A 456 -16.15 8.06 -25.14
N LYS A 457 -16.78 6.89 -25.34
CA LYS A 457 -18.00 6.75 -26.17
C LYS A 457 -19.12 7.65 -25.68
N GLN A 458 -19.21 7.89 -24.37
CA GLN A 458 -20.24 8.76 -23.79
C GLN A 458 -20.12 10.21 -24.26
N PHE A 459 -18.91 10.69 -24.54
CA PHE A 459 -18.67 12.07 -24.99
C PHE A 459 -18.68 12.17 -26.52
N PHE A 460 -18.19 11.13 -27.19
CA PHE A 460 -18.14 11.04 -28.65
C PHE A 460 -18.41 9.60 -29.14
N PRO A 461 -19.67 9.25 -29.47
CA PRO A 461 -20.03 7.91 -29.96
C PRO A 461 -19.29 7.49 -31.24
N GLY A 462 -18.84 8.46 -32.05
CA GLY A 462 -18.05 8.25 -33.26
C GLY A 462 -16.63 7.74 -33.02
N ILE A 463 -16.20 7.53 -31.77
CA ILE A 463 -14.90 6.93 -31.43
C ILE A 463 -14.74 5.52 -32.03
N SER A 464 -15.85 4.83 -32.31
CA SER A 464 -15.85 3.51 -32.97
C SER A 464 -15.30 3.56 -34.42
N GLU A 465 -15.18 4.76 -35.02
CA GLU A 465 -14.59 5.00 -36.35
C GLU A 465 -13.03 5.12 -36.29
N VAL A 466 -12.44 4.93 -35.10
CA VAL A 466 -11.02 5.10 -34.75
C VAL A 466 -10.42 3.85 -34.12
#